data_AF-A0A0U1D542-F1
#
_entry.id   AF-A0A0U1D542-F1
#
_cell.length_a   1.000
_cell.length_b   1.000
_cell.length_c   1.000
_cell.angle_alpha   90.00
_cell.angle_beta   90.00
_cell.angle_gamma   90.00
#
_symmetry.space_group_name_H-M   'P 1'
#
loop_
_entity.id
_entity.type
_entity.pdbx_description
1 polymer ?
#
loop_
_entity_poly.entity_id
_entity_poly.type
_entity_poly.pdbx_seq_one_letter_code
_entity_poly.pdbx_strand_id
1 'polypeptide(L)' 'MPSQPTVWDVTYDLLRTLGMTTVFGNPGSTEQTFLKNFPDDFTYVLGLQEASVCIALETTRRNAGD' A
#
# COMPACT_ATOMS: atom_id res chain seq x y z
N MET A 1 -5.44 -2.44 29.92
CA MET A 1 -4.17 -2.72 29.22
C MET A 1 -4.27 -2.09 27.85
N PRO A 2 -3.36 -1.21 27.42
CA PRO A 2 -3.29 -0.88 25.99
C PRO A 2 -3.04 -2.20 25.24
N SER A 3 -3.81 -2.46 24.18
CA SER A 3 -3.57 -3.62 23.33
C SER A 3 -2.17 -3.51 22.72
N GLN A 4 -1.42 -4.60 22.74
CA GLN A 4 -0.14 -4.66 22.03
C GLN A 4 -0.38 -4.39 20.53
N PRO A 5 0.51 -3.64 19.86
CA PRO A 5 0.36 -3.37 18.44
C PRO A 5 0.47 -4.67 17.65
N THR A 6 -0.37 -4.81 16.63
CA THR A 6 -0.36 -5.93 15.71
C THR A 6 0.74 -5.77 14.67
N VAL A 7 1.02 -6.83 13.90
CA VAL A 7 1.90 -6.75 12.72
C VAL A 7 1.39 -5.72 11.72
N TRP A 8 0.06 -5.56 11.60
CA TRP A 8 -0.56 -4.57 10.73
C TRP A 8 -0.18 -3.15 11.15
N ASP A 9 -0.31 -2.83 12.44
CA ASP A 9 -0.03 -1.49 12.98
C ASP A 9 1.43 -1.08 12.72
N VAL A 10 2.37 -1.93 13.11
CA VAL A 10 3.81 -1.63 12.98
C VAL A 10 4.27 -1.61 11.52
N THR A 11 3.61 -2.35 10.63
CA THR A 11 3.96 -2.36 9.21
C THR A 11 3.52 -1.07 8.52
N TYR A 12 2.30 -0.60 8.75
CA TYR A 12 1.85 0.68 8.17
C TYR A 12 2.64 1.88 8.72
N ASP A 13 3.02 1.85 9.99
CA ASP A 13 3.93 2.85 10.55
C ASP A 13 5.30 2.83 9.87
N LEU A 14 5.87 1.64 9.64
CA LEU A 14 7.12 1.52 8.90
C LEU A 14 6.99 2.08 7.48
N LEU A 15 5.97 1.67 6.73
CA LEU A 15 5.74 2.15 5.36
C LEU A 15 5.60 3.68 5.32
N ARG A 16 4.90 4.26 6.30
CA ARG A 16 4.77 5.71 6.45
C ARG A 16 6.13 6.38 6.68
N THR A 17 6.96 5.86 7.59
CA THR A 17 8.30 6.41 7.85
C THR A 17 9.24 6.34 6.64
N LEU A 18 9.03 5.36 5.76
CA LEU A 18 9.77 5.21 4.51
C LEU A 18 9.17 6.04 3.35
N GLY A 19 8.08 6.78 3.57
CA GLY A 19 7.37 7.51 2.51
C GLY A 19 6.65 6.60 1.51
N MET A 20 6.50 5.31 1.81
CA MET A 20 5.81 4.32 0.96
C MET A 20 4.30 4.37 1.19
N THR A 21 3.67 5.53 0.98
CA THR A 21 2.25 5.77 1.26
C THR A 21 1.32 5.52 0.07
N THR A 22 1.84 5.05 -1.06
CA THR A 22 1.03 4.72 -2.25
C THR A 22 1.13 3.23 -2.57
N VAL A 23 -0.01 2.55 -2.59
CA VAL A 23 -0.13 1.13 -2.92
C VAL A 23 -0.82 0.99 -4.28
N PHE A 24 -0.17 0.29 -5.20
CA PHE A 24 -0.74 -0.05 -6.51
C PHE A 24 -1.21 -1.51 -6.47
N GLY A 25 -2.43 -1.82 -6.91
CA GLY A 25 -2.91 -3.19 -6.86
C GLY A 25 -4.22 -3.49 -7.59
N ASN A 26 -4.53 -4.78 -7.64
CA ASN A 26 -5.82 -5.35 -8.01
C ASN A 26 -6.23 -6.29 -6.84
N PRO A 27 -7.07 -5.86 -5.90
CA PRO A 27 -7.25 -6.59 -4.66
C PRO A 27 -8.09 -7.86 -4.84
N GLY A 28 -7.60 -9.00 -4.34
CA GLY A 28 -8.32 -10.25 -4.19
C GLY A 28 -8.71 -10.53 -2.74
N SER A 29 -9.29 -11.70 -2.48
CA SER A 29 -9.72 -12.11 -1.13
C SER A 29 -8.55 -12.34 -0.17
N THR A 30 -7.40 -12.76 -0.69
CA THR A 30 -6.19 -13.04 0.08
C THR A 30 -5.51 -11.77 0.60
N GLU A 31 -5.71 -10.63 -0.07
CA GLU A 31 -5.11 -9.34 0.30
C GLU A 31 -5.98 -8.55 1.28
N GLN A 32 -7.21 -9.02 1.57
CA GLN A 32 -8.20 -8.27 2.35
C GLN A 32 -7.71 -7.96 3.77
N THR A 33 -6.99 -8.87 4.43
CA THR A 33 -6.49 -8.64 5.80
C THR A 33 -5.44 -7.55 5.88
N PHE A 34 -4.66 -7.34 4.80
CA PHE A 34 -3.69 -6.26 4.70
C PHE A 34 -4.34 -4.92 4.37
N LEU A 35 -5.31 -4.93 3.46
CA LEU A 35 -6.01 -3.72 2.98
C LEU A 35 -7.18 -3.29 3.87
N LYS A 36 -7.56 -4.11 4.86
CA LYS A 36 -8.59 -3.76 5.84
C LYS A 36 -8.15 -2.53 6.64
N ASN A 37 -9.08 -1.60 6.86
CA ASN A 37 -8.82 -0.34 7.57
C ASN A 37 -7.71 0.49 6.92
N PHE A 38 -7.66 0.52 5.58
CA PHE A 38 -6.64 1.25 4.82
C PHE A 38 -6.51 2.70 5.35
N PRO A 39 -5.31 3.14 5.78
CA PRO A 39 -5.17 4.44 6.42
C PRO A 39 -5.52 5.60 5.48
N ASP A 40 -6.15 6.65 6.01
CA ASP A 40 -6.60 7.82 5.23
C ASP A 40 -5.44 8.64 4.62
N ASP A 41 -4.23 8.49 5.16
CA ASP A 41 -3.01 9.13 4.65
C ASP A 41 -2.24 8.27 3.63
N PHE A 42 -2.78 7.10 3.27
CA PHE A 42 -2.29 6.27 2.17
C PHE A 42 -3.18 6.43 0.94
N THR A 43 -2.60 6.23 -0.25
CA THR A 43 -3.30 6.23 -1.53
C THR A 43 -3.31 4.82 -2.11
N TYR A 44 -4.47 4.33 -2.53
CA TYR A 44 -4.59 3.08 -3.29
C TYR A 44 -4.89 3.36 -4.76
N VAL A 45 -4.02 2.90 -5.66
CA VAL A 45 -4.21 2.99 -7.11
C VAL A 45 -4.65 1.64 -7.65
N LEU A 46 -5.93 1.55 -8.02
CA LEU A 46 -6.52 0.34 -8.59
C LEU A 46 -6.15 0.16 -10.05
N GLY A 47 -5.68 -1.03 -10.42
CA GLY A 47 -5.58 -1.48 -11.80
C GLY A 47 -6.48 -2.68 -12.07
N LEU A 48 -7.02 -2.79 -13.28
CA LEU A 48 -7.91 -3.89 -13.67
C LEU A 48 -7.20 -5.23 -13.89
N GLN A 49 -5.87 -5.19 -14.05
CA GLN A 49 -5.02 -6.37 -14.28
C GLN A 49 -3.61 -6.09 -13.73
N GLU A 50 -2.96 -7.14 -13.24
CA GLU A 50 -1.71 -7.04 -12.45
C GLU A 50 -0.52 -6.50 -13.27
N ALA A 51 -0.43 -6.78 -14.56
CA ALA A 51 0.60 -6.20 -15.43
C ALA A 51 0.39 -4.68 -15.62
N SER A 52 -0.85 -4.21 -15.75
CA SER A 52 -1.16 -2.78 -15.78
C SER A 52 -0.75 -2.09 -14.47
N VAL A 53 -0.99 -2.75 -13.33
CA VAL A 53 -0.54 -2.29 -12.00
C VAL A 53 0.99 -2.16 -11.96
N CYS A 54 1.72 -3.19 -12.37
CA CYS A 54 3.19 -3.19 -12.38
C CYS A 54 3.78 -2.08 -13.26
N ILE A 55 3.21 -1.87 -14.44
CA ILE A 55 3.66 -0.81 -15.37
C ILE A 55 3.36 0.58 -14.78
N ALA A 56 2.19 0.77 -14.17
CA ALA A 56 1.82 2.04 -13.54
C ALA A 56 2.76 2.38 -12.36
N LEU A 57 3.09 1.41 -11.53
CA LEU A 57 4.07 1.56 -10.44
C LEU A 57 5.45 1.97 -10.98
N GLU A 58 5.99 1.23 -11.94
CA GLU A 58 7.32 1.53 -12.48
C GLU A 58 7.36 2.90 -13.16
N THR A 59 6.30 3.27 -13.88
CA THR A 59 6.18 4.59 -14.50
C THR A 59 6.13 5.70 -13.45
N THR A 60 5.35 5.50 -12.39
CA THR A 60 5.27 6.45 -11.27
C THR A 60 6.63 6.60 -10.60
N ARG A 61 7.33 5.50 -10.34
CA ARG A 61 8.67 5.49 -9.73
C ARG A 61 9.68 6.27 -10.58
N ARG A 62 9.68 6.09 -11.90
CA ARG A 62 10.56 6.85 -12.82
C ARG A 62 10.28 8.34 -12.81
N ASN A 63 9.01 8.71 -12.66
CA ASN A 63 8.56 10.11 -12.66
C ASN A 63 8.66 10.78 -11.29
N ALA A 64 8.89 10.01 -10.22
CA ALA A 64 8.93 10.54 -8.86
C ALA A 64 10.06 11.54 -8.64
N GLY A 65 11.14 11.48 -9.44
CA GLY A 65 12.31 12.36 -9.33
C GLY A 65 13.07 12.15 -8.02
N ASP A 66 14.36 11.83 -8.11
CA ASP A 66 15.25 11.92 -6.94
C ASP A 66 15.55 13.40 -6.63
#